data_AF-A0A346XV65-F1
#
_entry.id   AF-A0A346XV65-F1
#
_cell.length_a   1.000
_cell.length_b   1.000
_cell.length_c   1.000
_cell.angle_alpha   90.00
_cell.angle_beta   90.00
_cell.angle_gamma   90.00
#
_symmetry.space_group_name_H-M   'P 1'
#
loop_
_entity.id
_entity.type
_entity.pdbx_description
1 polymer ?
#
loop_
_entity_poly.entity_id
_entity_poly.type
_entity_poly.pdbx_seq_one_letter_code
_entity_poly.pdbx_strand_id
1 'polypeptide(L)'
;MTDALKTLLLGGVLTMVGWLLVTTGVVQLSMPDLGLPSLPRDVVVQERVLGPKQPATITRVEPIALDCRARVHATVSVEGTREHSLAGLVYRTDTVSLDAVGDVDTCVDAGAVVIGRGEDGTLTVTVPGEAISFVRPRVDMVASATGVDWDKGFLGELTDLLPGVDDGDDMIGGAFAYAQQVVGGRACMQEAFAVTSQALEQAYADQLLAQGLDPAMITVEVGEPDFDQHLPFEGTSSLAFRVDDDIRCTLSPDAHAGASPSWEDLAGEV
;
A
#
# COMPACT_ATOMS: atom_id res chain seq x y z
N MET A 1 14.78 -75.09 -1.53
CA MET A 1 14.70 -73.62 -1.36
C MET A 1 16.11 -73.14 -1.09
N THR A 2 16.74 -72.57 -2.11
CA THR A 2 18.16 -72.24 -2.17
C THR A 2 18.51 -71.13 -1.18
N ASP A 3 19.68 -71.21 -0.57
CA ASP A 3 20.13 -70.28 0.48
C ASP A 3 20.09 -68.81 0.05
N ALA A 4 20.15 -68.53 -1.26
CA ALA A 4 19.98 -67.20 -1.84
C ALA A 4 18.63 -66.53 -1.53
N LEU A 5 17.54 -67.30 -1.41
CA LEU A 5 16.21 -66.75 -1.11
C LEU A 5 16.09 -66.33 0.36
N LYS A 6 16.81 -67.02 1.27
CA LYS A 6 16.82 -66.68 2.70
C LYS A 6 17.60 -65.40 2.95
N THR A 7 18.72 -65.17 2.24
CA THR A 7 19.50 -63.93 2.36
C THR A 7 18.74 -62.71 1.84
N LEU A 8 17.97 -62.87 0.77
CA LEU A 8 17.21 -61.75 0.19
C LEU A 8 16.01 -61.35 1.05
N LEU A 9 15.31 -62.33 1.64
CA LEU A 9 14.21 -62.07 2.58
C LEU A 9 14.70 -61.47 3.90
N LEU A 10 15.84 -61.93 4.45
CA LEU A 10 16.40 -61.32 5.66
C LEU A 10 16.84 -59.87 5.42
N GLY A 11 17.46 -59.58 4.27
CA GLY A 11 17.91 -58.23 3.94
C GLY A 11 16.76 -57.23 3.82
N GLY A 12 15.67 -57.62 3.15
CA GLY A 12 14.50 -56.75 2.97
C GLY A 12 13.73 -56.46 4.26
N VAL A 13 13.64 -57.44 5.16
CA VAL A 13 12.99 -57.24 6.47
C VAL A 13 13.85 -56.31 7.35
N LEU A 14 15.18 -56.44 7.31
CA LEU A 14 16.09 -55.58 8.08
C LEU A 14 16.04 -54.12 7.63
N THR A 15 16.00 -53.84 6.32
CA THR A 15 15.88 -52.46 5.82
C THR A 15 14.53 -51.86 6.15
N MET A 16 13.44 -52.63 6.04
CA MET A 16 12.10 -52.14 6.36
C MET A 16 11.93 -51.85 7.86
N VAL A 17 12.44 -52.73 8.73
CA VAL A 17 12.44 -52.52 10.19
C VAL A 17 13.34 -51.35 10.56
N GLY A 18 14.50 -51.19 9.91
CA GLY A 18 15.38 -50.05 10.11
C GLY A 18 14.71 -48.72 9.77
N TRP A 19 13.98 -48.66 8.64
CA TRP A 19 13.24 -47.46 8.23
C TRP A 19 12.10 -47.14 9.21
N LEU A 20 11.34 -48.14 9.65
CA LEU A 20 10.26 -47.97 10.62
C LEU A 20 10.77 -47.49 11.99
N LEU A 21 11.94 -47.97 12.41
CA LEU A 21 12.58 -47.55 13.67
C LEU A 21 13.09 -46.10 13.63
N VAL A 22 13.53 -45.62 12.45
CA VAL A 22 13.91 -44.21 12.24
C VAL A 22 12.68 -43.30 12.24
N THR A 23 11.59 -43.70 11.58
CA THR A 23 10.38 -42.85 11.49
C THR A 23 9.60 -42.77 12.80
N THR A 24 9.65 -43.80 13.65
CA THR A 24 8.93 -43.83 14.94
C THR A 24 9.72 -43.26 16.11
N GLY A 25 10.96 -42.78 15.90
CA GLY A 25 11.77 -42.12 16.93
C GLY A 25 12.28 -43.05 18.04
N VAL A 26 12.15 -44.37 17.88
CA VAL A 26 12.57 -45.36 18.89
C VAL A 26 14.10 -45.48 18.97
N VAL A 27 14.80 -45.15 17.88
CA VAL A 27 16.24 -45.05 17.86
C VAL A 27 16.60 -43.57 17.93
N GLN A 28 16.93 -43.09 19.13
CA GLN A 28 17.77 -41.91 19.25
C GLN A 28 19.14 -42.30 18.69
N LEU A 29 19.32 -42.11 17.38
CA LEU A 29 20.63 -42.00 16.79
C LEU A 29 21.29 -40.81 17.48
N SER A 30 21.98 -41.10 18.58
CA SER A 30 23.00 -40.23 19.15
C SER A 30 24.05 -40.17 18.05
N MET A 31 23.85 -39.28 17.08
CA MET A 31 24.90 -38.99 16.12
C MET A 31 26.10 -38.62 17.00
N PRO A 32 27.25 -39.33 16.87
CA PRO A 32 28.46 -38.85 17.49
C PRO A 32 28.59 -37.39 17.11
N ASP A 33 29.00 -36.55 18.06
CA ASP A 33 29.26 -35.13 17.90
C ASP A 33 30.31 -34.96 16.79
N LEU A 34 29.85 -35.09 15.54
CA LEU A 34 30.51 -34.68 14.33
C LEU A 34 30.67 -33.21 14.61
N GLY A 35 31.87 -32.79 14.99
CA GLY A 35 32.26 -31.42 15.30
C GLY A 35 32.04 -30.49 14.11
N LEU A 36 30.81 -30.44 13.64
CA LEU A 36 30.24 -29.45 12.79
C LEU A 36 30.37 -28.18 13.61
N PRO A 37 31.12 -27.19 13.10
CA PRO A 37 31.23 -25.92 13.79
C PRO A 37 29.82 -25.49 14.13
N SER A 38 29.58 -25.11 15.39
CA SER A 38 28.29 -24.62 15.86
C SER A 38 27.77 -23.63 14.81
N LEU A 39 26.81 -24.06 14.00
CA LEU A 39 26.30 -23.22 12.94
C LEU A 39 25.84 -21.94 13.64
N PRO A 40 26.31 -20.76 13.21
CA PRO A 40 25.88 -19.52 13.82
C PRO A 40 24.35 -19.53 13.81
N ARG A 41 23.73 -19.47 15.00
CA ARG A 41 22.27 -19.44 15.14
C ARG A 41 21.68 -18.11 14.66
N ASP A 42 22.53 -17.19 14.24
CA ASP A 42 22.15 -15.86 13.82
C ASP A 42 21.85 -15.90 12.32
N VAL A 43 20.58 -16.20 11.99
CA VAL A 43 20.01 -15.86 10.69
C VAL A 43 19.96 -14.34 10.63
N VAL A 44 20.75 -13.75 9.72
CA VAL A 44 20.82 -12.30 9.56
C VAL A 44 19.95 -11.92 8.36
N VAL A 45 18.92 -11.12 8.62
CA VAL A 45 18.12 -10.44 7.59
C VAL A 45 18.93 -9.23 7.12
N GLN A 46 19.45 -9.26 5.89
CA GLN A 46 20.38 -8.23 5.40
C GLN A 46 19.68 -7.05 4.73
N GLU A 47 18.64 -7.31 3.94
CA GLU A 47 18.03 -6.28 3.11
C GLU A 47 16.52 -6.46 3.07
N ARG A 48 15.82 -5.35 3.29
CA ARG A 48 14.37 -5.19 3.21
C ARG A 48 14.12 -3.96 2.36
N VAL A 49 13.66 -4.16 1.13
CA VAL A 49 13.38 -3.06 0.20
C VAL A 49 11.91 -3.14 -0.20
N LEU A 50 11.22 -2.01 -0.13
CA LEU A 50 9.90 -1.83 -0.72
C LEU A 50 9.99 -0.65 -1.67
N GLY A 51 9.43 -0.82 -2.86
CA GLY A 51 9.43 0.20 -3.89
C GLY A 51 8.17 0.15 -4.74
N PRO A 52 7.96 1.16 -5.58
CA PRO A 52 6.89 1.16 -6.54
C PRO A 52 7.23 0.16 -7.67
N LYS A 53 6.37 -0.83 -7.88
CA LYS A 53 6.42 -1.69 -9.07
C LYS A 53 6.02 -0.91 -10.33
N GLN A 54 5.08 0.01 -10.16
CA GLN A 54 4.59 0.93 -11.18
C GLN A 54 4.29 2.29 -10.52
N PRO A 55 4.24 3.40 -11.29
CA PRO A 55 3.74 4.67 -10.78
C PRO A 55 2.35 4.50 -10.13
N ALA A 56 2.13 5.19 -9.02
CA ALA A 56 0.81 5.25 -8.42
C ALA A 56 -0.15 5.93 -9.41
N THR A 57 -1.38 5.44 -9.50
CA THR A 57 -2.37 5.97 -10.45
C THR A 57 -3.62 6.40 -9.69
N ILE A 58 -3.98 7.68 -9.81
CA ILE A 58 -5.28 8.18 -9.35
C ILE A 58 -6.33 7.69 -10.35
N THR A 59 -7.22 6.82 -9.88
CA THR A 59 -8.21 6.14 -10.73
C THR A 59 -9.51 6.91 -10.80
N ARG A 60 -9.87 7.64 -9.76
CA ARG A 60 -11.15 8.35 -9.67
C ARG A 60 -11.12 9.44 -8.61
N VAL A 61 -11.76 10.57 -8.90
CA VAL A 61 -12.06 11.62 -7.92
C VAL A 61 -13.58 11.69 -7.76
N GLU A 62 -14.07 11.47 -6.55
CA GLU A 62 -15.49 11.53 -6.21
C GLU A 62 -15.78 12.77 -5.35
N PRO A 63 -16.75 13.62 -5.71
CA PRO A 63 -17.21 14.68 -4.82
C PRO A 63 -17.90 14.06 -3.60
N ILE A 64 -17.65 14.63 -2.42
CA ILE A 64 -18.36 14.26 -1.20
C ILE A 64 -19.05 15.51 -0.64
N ALA A 65 -20.25 15.33 -0.10
CA ALA A 65 -20.90 16.37 0.68
C ALA A 65 -20.26 16.50 2.08
N LEU A 66 -20.45 17.67 2.73
CA LEU A 66 -19.97 18.05 4.08
C LEU A 66 -18.61 18.78 4.09
N ASP A 67 -17.87 18.67 5.21
CA ASP A 67 -16.58 19.32 5.48
C ASP A 67 -15.44 18.78 4.58
N CYS A 68 -15.62 17.56 4.04
CA CYS A 68 -14.75 16.97 3.03
C CYS A 68 -15.41 17.03 1.67
N ARG A 69 -14.72 17.59 0.68
CA ARG A 69 -15.29 17.97 -0.61
C ARG A 69 -14.99 16.98 -1.72
N ALA A 70 -13.91 16.21 -1.58
CA ALA A 70 -13.56 15.19 -2.55
C ALA A 70 -12.91 13.98 -1.88
N ARG A 71 -13.10 12.79 -2.47
CA ARG A 71 -12.35 11.58 -2.21
C ARG A 71 -11.57 11.22 -3.46
N VAL A 72 -10.27 11.07 -3.33
CA VAL A 72 -9.39 10.65 -4.39
C VAL A 72 -9.05 9.19 -4.19
N HIS A 73 -9.45 8.35 -5.13
CA HIS A 73 -9.14 6.92 -5.18
C HIS A 73 -7.86 6.73 -6.00
N ALA A 74 -6.94 5.93 -5.48
CA ALA A 74 -5.68 5.63 -6.14
C ALA A 74 -5.34 4.14 -6.05
N THR A 75 -4.66 3.64 -7.07
CA THR A 75 -4.04 2.32 -7.08
C THR A 75 -2.53 2.48 -6.97
N VAL A 76 -1.91 1.71 -6.07
CA VAL A 76 -0.47 1.71 -5.82
C VAL A 76 0.05 0.29 -5.96
N SER A 77 0.90 0.07 -6.96
CA SER A 77 1.60 -1.21 -7.12
C SER A 77 2.91 -1.18 -6.36
N VAL A 78 3.04 -2.03 -5.34
CA VAL A 78 4.21 -2.17 -4.47
C VAL A 78 4.89 -3.49 -4.79
N GLU A 79 6.22 -3.47 -4.82
CA GLU A 79 7.05 -4.67 -4.84
C GLU A 79 8.10 -4.56 -3.75
N GLY A 80 8.39 -5.69 -3.09
CA GLY A 80 9.44 -5.73 -2.11
C GLY A 80 10.14 -7.06 -2.04
N THR A 81 11.37 -7.02 -1.56
CA THR A 81 12.23 -8.19 -1.39
C THR A 81 12.78 -8.23 0.03
N ARG A 82 12.95 -9.44 0.56
CA ARG A 82 13.62 -9.70 1.83
C ARG A 82 14.62 -10.84 1.68
N GLU A 83 15.88 -10.53 1.93
CA GLU A 83 16.95 -11.52 1.86
C GLU A 83 17.29 -12.09 3.24
N HIS A 84 17.39 -13.41 3.31
CA HIS A 84 17.86 -14.14 4.48
C HIS A 84 19.24 -14.70 4.18
N SER A 85 20.18 -14.39 5.07
CA SER A 85 21.56 -14.81 4.92
C SER A 85 22.04 -15.61 6.13
N LEU A 86 22.91 -16.58 5.86
CA LEU A 86 23.65 -17.32 6.87
C LEU A 86 25.12 -17.27 6.51
N ALA A 87 25.96 -16.79 7.43
CA ALA A 87 27.40 -16.61 7.21
C ALA A 87 27.73 -15.81 5.93
N GLY A 88 26.93 -14.80 5.60
CA GLY A 88 27.12 -13.92 4.43
C GLY A 88 26.65 -14.51 3.10
N LEU A 89 26.07 -15.71 3.09
CA LEU A 89 25.47 -16.32 1.90
C LEU A 89 23.95 -16.17 1.98
N VAL A 90 23.35 -15.52 0.99
CA VAL A 90 21.90 -15.45 0.82
C VAL A 90 21.39 -16.85 0.44
N TYR A 91 20.49 -17.40 1.26
CA TYR A 91 19.92 -18.73 1.03
C TYR A 91 18.42 -18.70 0.75
N ARG A 92 17.76 -17.56 1.03
CA ARG A 92 16.33 -17.35 0.76
C ARG A 92 16.09 -15.89 0.44
N THR A 93 15.31 -15.65 -0.59
CA THR A 93 14.80 -14.32 -0.93
C THR A 93 13.29 -14.44 -1.00
N ASP A 94 12.61 -13.74 -0.10
CA ASP A 94 11.15 -13.64 -0.12
C ASP A 94 10.77 -12.41 -0.95
N THR A 95 9.71 -12.49 -1.74
CA THR A 95 9.19 -11.38 -2.52
C THR A 95 7.71 -11.15 -2.22
N VAL A 96 7.33 -9.87 -2.16
CA VAL A 96 5.93 -9.44 -2.07
C VAL A 96 5.61 -8.56 -3.26
N SER A 97 4.46 -8.78 -3.89
CA SER A 97 3.85 -7.85 -4.82
C SER A 97 2.44 -7.53 -4.32
N LEU A 98 2.09 -6.25 -4.28
CA LEU A 98 0.80 -5.78 -3.81
C LEU A 98 0.25 -4.73 -4.78
N ASP A 99 -0.92 -4.96 -5.35
CA ASP A 99 -1.71 -3.91 -6.00
C ASP A 99 -2.72 -3.35 -4.99
N ALA A 100 -2.32 -2.30 -4.28
CA ALA A 100 -3.13 -1.66 -3.25
C ALA A 100 -4.13 -0.67 -3.87
N VAL A 101 -5.37 -0.71 -3.39
CA VAL A 101 -6.39 0.31 -3.67
C VAL A 101 -6.59 1.14 -2.42
N GLY A 102 -6.42 2.45 -2.53
CA GLY A 102 -6.56 3.36 -1.42
C GLY A 102 -7.33 4.62 -1.79
N ASP A 103 -7.60 5.42 -0.77
CA ASP A 103 -8.24 6.70 -0.94
C ASP A 103 -7.74 7.74 0.07
N VAL A 104 -7.90 9.01 -0.30
CA VAL A 104 -7.66 10.16 0.58
C VAL A 104 -8.82 11.13 0.45
N ASP A 105 -9.25 11.72 1.56
CA ASP A 105 -10.28 12.77 1.54
C ASP A 105 -9.62 14.15 1.54
N THR A 106 -10.05 15.05 0.65
CA THR A 106 -9.68 16.47 0.64
C THR A 106 -10.77 17.26 1.36
N CYS A 107 -10.42 17.90 2.47
CA CYS A 107 -11.34 18.64 3.31
C CYS A 107 -10.99 20.12 3.38
N VAL A 108 -12.02 20.96 3.51
CA VAL A 108 -11.88 22.43 3.55
C VAL A 108 -12.53 22.94 4.83
N ASP A 109 -11.75 23.63 5.66
CA ASP A 109 -12.26 24.34 6.83
C ASP A 109 -13.07 25.57 6.38
N ALA A 110 -14.39 25.46 6.48
CA ALA A 110 -15.31 26.53 6.13
C ALA A 110 -15.09 27.80 6.98
N GLY A 111 -14.54 27.69 8.18
CA GLY A 111 -14.25 28.83 9.06
C GLY A 111 -13.08 29.70 8.58
N ALA A 112 -12.21 29.13 7.74
CA ALA A 112 -11.06 29.83 7.16
C ALA A 112 -11.35 30.45 5.78
N VAL A 113 -12.51 30.15 5.18
CA VAL A 113 -12.91 30.71 3.89
C VAL A 113 -13.34 32.16 4.05
N VAL A 114 -12.76 33.04 3.22
CA VAL A 114 -13.04 34.48 3.26
C VAL A 114 -13.92 34.84 2.06
N ILE A 115 -15.04 35.52 2.33
CA ILE A 115 -15.90 36.06 1.30
C ILE A 115 -15.78 37.58 1.32
N GLY A 116 -15.13 38.14 0.30
CA GLY A 116 -14.97 39.57 0.08
C GLY A 116 -15.97 40.09 -0.95
N ARG A 117 -16.29 41.39 -0.87
CA ARG A 117 -17.01 42.11 -1.93
C ARG A 117 -16.10 43.21 -2.47
N GLY A 118 -15.83 43.18 -3.77
CA GLY A 118 -15.09 44.21 -4.50
C GLY A 118 -15.87 45.51 -4.62
N GLU A 119 -15.16 46.59 -4.96
CA GLU A 119 -15.77 47.91 -5.19
C GLU A 119 -16.71 47.94 -6.41
N ASP A 120 -16.48 47.02 -7.34
CA ASP A 120 -17.30 46.75 -8.54
C ASP A 120 -18.56 45.91 -8.23
N GLY A 121 -18.70 45.43 -6.99
CA GLY A 121 -19.80 44.58 -6.55
C GLY A 121 -19.54 43.08 -6.72
N THR A 122 -18.39 42.68 -7.29
CA THR A 122 -18.00 41.27 -7.45
C THR A 122 -17.80 40.62 -6.08
N LEU A 123 -18.27 39.39 -5.92
CA LEU A 123 -18.01 38.57 -4.74
C LEU A 123 -16.81 37.68 -5.03
N THR A 124 -15.79 37.80 -4.19
CA THR A 124 -14.60 36.95 -4.23
C THR A 124 -14.67 35.98 -3.05
N VAL A 125 -14.67 34.68 -3.35
CA VAL A 125 -14.51 33.62 -2.36
C VAL A 125 -13.06 33.16 -2.40
N THR A 126 -12.31 33.45 -1.35
CA THR A 126 -10.93 33.00 -1.21
C THR A 126 -10.90 31.82 -0.25
N VAL A 127 -10.51 30.66 -0.76
CA VAL A 127 -10.21 29.45 0.02
C VAL A 127 -8.70 29.40 0.20
N PRO A 128 -8.18 29.82 1.36
CA PRO A 128 -6.73 29.84 1.55
C PRO A 128 -6.17 28.42 1.64
N GLY A 129 -4.91 28.22 1.24
CA GLY A 129 -4.29 26.90 1.20
C GLY A 129 -4.27 26.20 2.57
N GLU A 130 -4.10 26.97 3.65
CA GLU A 130 -4.16 26.46 5.02
C GLU A 130 -5.55 25.98 5.46
N ALA A 131 -6.62 26.34 4.74
CA ALA A 131 -7.96 25.79 4.97
C ALA A 131 -8.11 24.38 4.41
N ILE A 132 -7.21 23.96 3.52
CA ILE A 132 -7.31 22.70 2.78
C ILE A 132 -6.42 21.66 3.46
N SER A 133 -7.04 20.60 3.94
CA SER A 133 -6.36 19.49 4.59
C SER A 133 -6.65 18.18 3.87
N PHE A 134 -5.62 17.34 3.74
CA PHE A 134 -5.79 15.97 3.30
C PHE A 134 -6.00 15.10 4.53
N VAL A 135 -7.03 14.27 4.55
CA VAL A 135 -7.45 13.57 5.75
C VAL A 135 -7.65 12.09 5.43
N ARG A 136 -7.25 11.23 6.38
CA ARG A 136 -7.41 9.77 6.32
C ARG A 136 -6.91 9.18 5.00
N PRO A 137 -5.61 9.23 4.68
CA PRO A 137 -5.08 8.33 3.68
C PRO A 137 -5.33 6.90 4.15
N ARG A 138 -6.05 6.12 3.35
CA ARG A 138 -6.47 4.75 3.65
C ARG A 138 -6.06 3.83 2.52
N VAL A 139 -5.82 2.58 2.87
CA VAL A 139 -5.75 1.48 1.92
C VAL A 139 -6.85 0.49 2.26
N ASP A 140 -7.69 0.17 1.28
CA ASP A 140 -8.73 -0.83 1.41
C ASP A 140 -8.09 -2.22 1.25
N MET A 141 -7.80 -2.85 2.40
CA MET A 141 -7.23 -4.19 2.43
C MET A 141 -8.12 -5.24 1.76
N VAL A 142 -9.44 -5.06 1.77
CA VAL A 142 -10.38 -6.02 1.18
C VAL A 142 -10.36 -5.90 -0.35
N ALA A 143 -10.41 -4.67 -0.87
CA ALA A 143 -10.28 -4.42 -2.30
C ALA A 143 -8.90 -4.82 -2.84
N SER A 144 -7.85 -4.71 -2.00
CA SER A 144 -6.47 -5.05 -2.36
C SER A 144 -6.13 -6.54 -2.19
N ALA A 145 -6.97 -7.32 -1.51
CA ALA A 145 -6.66 -8.71 -1.14
C ALA A 145 -6.39 -9.62 -2.35
N THR A 146 -7.05 -9.34 -3.49
CA THR A 146 -6.87 -10.10 -4.73
C THR A 146 -5.58 -9.76 -5.48
N GLY A 147 -4.93 -8.65 -5.11
CA GLY A 147 -3.69 -8.15 -5.73
C GLY A 147 -2.44 -8.46 -4.91
N VAL A 148 -2.53 -9.31 -3.89
CA VAL A 148 -1.40 -9.73 -3.07
C VAL A 148 -0.81 -11.01 -3.65
N ASP A 149 0.44 -10.95 -4.06
CA ASP A 149 1.25 -12.11 -4.43
C ASP A 149 2.47 -12.19 -3.49
N TRP A 150 2.76 -13.39 -3.02
CA TRP A 150 3.80 -13.65 -2.04
C TRP A 150 4.53 -14.94 -2.40
N ASP A 151 5.84 -14.82 -2.67
CA ASP A 151 6.71 -15.94 -3.00
C ASP A 151 7.83 -16.04 -1.97
N LYS A 152 7.89 -17.18 -1.26
CA LYS A 152 8.97 -17.49 -0.29
C LYS A 152 10.22 -18.06 -0.97
N GLY A 153 10.19 -18.19 -2.30
CA GLY A 153 11.18 -18.90 -3.10
C GLY A 153 11.17 -20.42 -2.87
N PHE A 154 11.83 -21.16 -3.76
CA PHE A 154 11.88 -22.64 -3.74
C PHE A 154 12.38 -23.25 -2.41
N LEU A 155 13.32 -22.59 -1.73
CA LEU A 155 13.86 -23.05 -0.44
C LEU A 155 12.98 -22.63 0.76
N GLY A 156 12.13 -21.61 0.60
CA GLY A 156 11.15 -21.20 1.61
C GLY A 156 10.06 -22.25 1.82
N GLU A 157 9.51 -22.78 0.73
CA GLU A 157 8.47 -23.83 0.78
C GLU A 157 8.97 -25.11 1.48
N LEU A 158 10.27 -25.42 1.35
CA LEU A 158 10.89 -26.56 2.03
C LEU A 158 11.16 -26.30 3.53
N THR A 159 11.33 -25.03 3.92
CA THR A 159 11.64 -24.63 5.30
C THR A 159 10.41 -24.33 6.15
N ASP A 160 9.24 -24.11 5.53
CA ASP A 160 7.93 -23.99 6.21
C ASP A 160 7.51 -25.27 6.99
N LEU A 161 8.17 -26.41 6.74
CA LEU A 161 8.01 -27.64 7.53
C LEU A 161 8.75 -27.60 8.89
N LEU A 162 9.59 -26.59 9.13
CA LEU A 162 10.34 -26.42 10.37
C LEU A 162 9.59 -25.46 11.31
N PRO A 163 9.15 -25.92 12.50
CA PRO A 163 8.45 -25.07 13.46
C PRO A 163 9.38 -23.93 13.96
N GLY A 164 8.91 -22.69 13.87
CA GLY A 164 9.59 -21.49 14.41
C GLY A 164 10.16 -20.50 13.38
N VAL A 165 9.88 -20.67 12.09
CA VAL A 165 10.15 -19.64 11.07
C VAL A 165 8.94 -18.70 11.04
N ASP A 166 9.07 -17.52 11.64
CA ASP A 166 7.99 -16.52 11.69
C ASP A 166 7.47 -16.20 10.28
N ASP A 167 6.15 -16.32 10.15
CA ASP A 167 5.38 -16.26 8.91
C ASP A 167 5.42 -14.86 8.27
N GLY A 168 5.23 -14.82 6.95
CA GLY A 168 5.40 -13.64 6.07
C GLY A 168 4.48 -12.43 6.32
N ASP A 169 3.77 -12.38 7.45
CA ASP A 169 2.82 -11.31 7.82
C ASP A 169 3.47 -9.92 7.83
N ASP A 170 4.75 -9.86 8.20
CA ASP A 170 5.52 -8.61 8.27
C ASP A 170 5.70 -7.93 6.90
N MET A 171 5.84 -8.69 5.81
CA MET A 171 6.07 -8.11 4.48
C MET A 171 4.79 -7.60 3.83
N ILE A 172 3.69 -8.33 4.00
CA ILE A 172 2.38 -7.89 3.53
C ILE A 172 1.97 -6.63 4.30
N GLY A 173 2.11 -6.63 5.64
CA GLY A 173 1.86 -5.45 6.47
C GLY A 173 2.74 -4.25 6.08
N GLY A 174 4.02 -4.49 5.82
CA GLY A 174 4.95 -3.47 5.30
C GLY A 174 4.53 -2.88 3.96
N ALA A 175 4.10 -3.71 3.01
CA ALA A 175 3.63 -3.27 1.69
C ALA A 175 2.35 -2.41 1.79
N PHE A 176 1.41 -2.77 2.67
CA PHE A 176 0.21 -1.95 2.92
C PHE A 176 0.55 -0.59 3.54
N ALA A 177 1.46 -0.56 4.51
CA ALA A 177 1.93 0.69 5.13
C ALA A 177 2.63 1.59 4.11
N TYR A 178 3.48 1.01 3.26
CA TYR A 178 4.12 1.70 2.14
C TYR A 178 3.08 2.28 1.17
N ALA A 179 2.09 1.47 0.75
CA ALA A 179 1.03 1.94 -0.14
C ALA A 179 0.24 3.10 0.48
N GLN A 180 -0.08 3.04 1.77
CA GLN A 180 -0.77 4.13 2.47
C GLN A 180 0.05 5.43 2.47
N GLN A 181 1.37 5.32 2.65
CA GLN A 181 2.29 6.45 2.58
C GLN A 181 2.38 7.03 1.16
N VAL A 182 2.38 6.18 0.12
CA VAL A 182 2.34 6.64 -1.28
C VAL A 182 1.03 7.36 -1.58
N VAL A 183 -0.11 6.78 -1.20
CA VAL A 183 -1.43 7.39 -1.39
C VAL A 183 -1.49 8.74 -0.71
N GLY A 184 -0.98 8.88 0.53
CA GLY A 184 -0.92 10.13 1.28
C GLY A 184 0.24 11.06 0.92
N GLY A 185 1.13 10.66 0.02
CA GLY A 185 2.38 11.37 -0.27
C GLY A 185 2.20 12.59 -1.15
N ARG A 186 3.16 13.52 -1.07
CA ARG A 186 3.18 14.79 -1.82
C ARG A 186 2.83 14.64 -3.30
N ALA A 187 3.45 13.68 -3.99
CA ALA A 187 3.24 13.49 -5.43
C ALA A 187 1.78 13.17 -5.77
N CYS A 188 1.13 12.28 -5.00
CA CYS A 188 -0.28 11.98 -5.22
C CYS A 188 -1.20 13.09 -4.75
N MET A 189 -0.88 13.79 -3.65
CA MET A 189 -1.67 14.94 -3.20
C MET A 189 -1.64 16.10 -4.19
N GLN A 190 -0.50 16.36 -4.84
CA GLN A 190 -0.37 17.42 -5.86
C GLN A 190 -1.25 17.13 -7.07
N GLU A 191 -1.19 15.89 -7.60
CA GLU A 191 -2.01 15.51 -8.74
C GLU A 191 -3.50 15.42 -8.39
N ALA A 192 -3.82 14.91 -7.20
CA ALA A 192 -5.16 14.96 -6.63
C ALA A 192 -5.68 16.40 -6.56
N PHE A 193 -4.87 17.32 -6.05
CA PHE A 193 -5.24 18.70 -5.84
C PHE A 193 -5.53 19.42 -7.15
N ALA A 194 -4.73 19.20 -8.19
CA ALA A 194 -4.95 19.79 -9.52
C ALA A 194 -6.35 19.50 -10.08
N VAL A 195 -6.92 18.33 -9.75
CA VAL A 195 -8.29 17.96 -10.11
C VAL A 195 -9.30 18.52 -9.12
N THR A 196 -9.05 18.38 -7.82
CA THR A 196 -10.02 18.78 -6.79
C THR A 196 -10.17 20.29 -6.66
N SER A 197 -9.16 21.09 -6.99
CA SER A 197 -9.24 22.56 -6.93
C SER A 197 -10.31 23.09 -7.88
N GLN A 198 -10.41 22.54 -9.09
CA GLN A 198 -11.46 22.88 -10.05
C GLN A 198 -12.85 22.51 -9.51
N ALA A 199 -12.98 21.32 -8.90
CA ALA A 199 -14.23 20.89 -8.27
C ALA A 199 -14.61 21.78 -7.07
N LEU A 200 -13.62 22.27 -6.30
CA LEU A 200 -13.83 23.22 -5.20
C LEU A 200 -14.30 24.57 -5.71
N GLU A 201 -13.64 25.14 -6.72
CA GLU A 201 -14.05 26.38 -7.37
C GLU A 201 -15.50 26.29 -7.84
N GLN A 202 -15.83 25.19 -8.52
CA GLN A 202 -17.17 24.91 -9.01
C GLN A 202 -18.20 24.83 -7.88
N ALA A 203 -17.92 24.06 -6.83
CA ALA A 203 -18.85 23.87 -5.70
C ALA A 203 -19.16 25.18 -4.97
N TYR A 204 -18.17 26.07 -4.78
CA TYR A 204 -18.41 27.39 -4.18
C TYR A 204 -19.18 28.33 -5.11
N ALA A 205 -18.89 28.30 -6.40
CA ALA A 205 -19.69 29.04 -7.39
C ALA A 205 -21.16 28.58 -7.36
N ASP A 206 -21.40 27.27 -7.39
CA ASP A 206 -22.75 26.68 -7.35
C ASP A 206 -23.51 27.08 -6.09
N GLN A 207 -22.84 27.05 -4.94
CA GLN A 207 -23.44 27.47 -3.68
C GLN A 207 -23.89 28.92 -3.70
N LEU A 208 -23.14 29.82 -4.36
CA LEU A 208 -23.50 31.23 -4.49
C LEU A 208 -24.58 31.46 -5.54
N LEU A 209 -24.54 30.73 -6.65
CA LEU A 209 -25.58 30.74 -7.68
C LEU A 209 -26.93 30.29 -7.11
N ALA A 210 -26.94 29.24 -6.29
CA ALA A 210 -28.13 28.77 -5.59
C ALA A 210 -28.70 29.82 -4.61
N GLN A 211 -27.91 30.81 -4.20
CA GLN A 211 -28.35 31.95 -3.38
C GLN A 211 -28.87 33.14 -4.23
N GLY A 212 -28.94 32.98 -5.56
CA GLY A 212 -29.48 33.98 -6.48
C GLY A 212 -28.47 35.02 -6.95
N LEU A 213 -27.17 34.73 -6.84
CA LEU A 213 -26.11 35.60 -7.37
C LEU A 213 -25.92 35.38 -8.88
N ASP A 214 -25.48 36.43 -9.57
CA ASP A 214 -25.14 36.36 -10.99
C ASP A 214 -23.78 35.66 -11.16
N PRO A 215 -23.64 34.65 -12.04
CA PRO A 215 -22.36 33.99 -12.31
C PRO A 215 -21.25 34.96 -12.73
N ALA A 216 -21.57 36.05 -13.42
CA ALA A 216 -20.59 37.04 -13.85
C ALA A 216 -19.99 37.85 -12.67
N MET A 217 -20.62 37.78 -11.50
CA MET A 217 -20.24 38.52 -10.30
C MET A 217 -19.55 37.64 -9.25
N ILE A 218 -19.22 36.39 -9.58
CA ILE A 218 -18.58 35.43 -8.66
C ILE A 218 -17.17 35.14 -9.15
N THR A 219 -16.20 35.28 -8.26
CA THR A 219 -14.82 34.82 -8.46
C THR A 219 -14.46 33.89 -7.30
N VAL A 220 -13.96 32.69 -7.60
CA VAL A 220 -13.47 31.77 -6.58
C VAL A 220 -11.96 31.60 -6.77
N GLU A 221 -11.21 31.77 -5.70
CA GLU A 221 -9.75 31.64 -5.68
C GLU A 221 -9.39 30.55 -4.67
N VAL A 222 -8.75 29.48 -5.13
CA VAL A 222 -8.31 28.37 -4.28
C VAL A 222 -6.79 28.41 -4.16
N GLY A 223 -6.31 28.58 -2.93
CA GLY A 223 -4.88 28.58 -2.60
C GLY A 223 -4.27 27.18 -2.63
N GLU A 224 -2.96 27.11 -2.81
CA GLU A 224 -2.20 25.87 -2.80
C GLU A 224 -2.05 25.34 -1.36
N PRO A 225 -2.46 24.09 -1.06
CA PRO A 225 -2.33 23.51 0.26
C PRO A 225 -0.89 23.14 0.60
N ASP A 226 -0.64 22.93 1.89
CA ASP A 226 0.57 22.24 2.33
C ASP A 226 0.47 20.75 1.96
N PHE A 227 1.32 20.28 1.05
CA PHE A 227 1.36 18.88 0.63
C PHE A 227 2.19 17.97 1.57
N ASP A 228 2.84 18.56 2.57
CA ASP A 228 3.71 17.86 3.52
C ASP A 228 2.98 17.52 4.83
N GLN A 229 1.65 17.65 4.85
CA GLN A 229 0.81 17.32 6.01
C GLN A 229 0.97 15.86 6.47
N HIS A 230 1.32 14.96 5.54
CA HIS A 230 1.51 13.52 5.80
C HIS A 230 2.93 13.07 5.45
N LEU A 231 3.94 13.82 5.91
CA LEU A 231 5.32 13.35 5.79
C LEU A 231 5.44 11.92 6.34
N PRO A 232 6.27 11.08 5.70
CA PRO A 232 6.52 9.71 6.13
C PRO A 232 6.79 9.66 7.64
N PHE A 233 6.13 8.73 8.34
CA PHE A 233 6.44 8.50 9.74
C PHE A 233 7.85 7.89 9.83
N GLU A 234 8.86 8.68 10.20
CA GLU A 234 10.26 8.23 10.24
C GLU A 234 10.58 7.17 11.32
N GLY A 235 9.60 6.56 12.01
CA GLY A 235 9.92 5.96 13.31
C GLY A 235 9.09 4.83 13.93
N THR A 236 8.19 4.10 13.27
CA THR A 236 7.33 3.15 14.03
C THR A 236 7.22 1.71 13.57
N SER A 237 7.98 1.22 12.60
CA SER A 237 8.03 -0.22 12.37
C SER A 237 9.45 -0.75 12.58
N SER A 238 9.54 -1.91 13.22
CA SER A 238 10.66 -2.85 13.17
C SER A 238 11.01 -3.31 11.73
N LEU A 239 10.38 -2.69 10.74
CA LEU A 239 10.43 -2.94 9.31
C LEU A 239 11.06 -1.72 8.66
N ALA A 240 12.38 -1.57 8.83
CA ALA A 240 13.19 -0.59 8.12
C ALA A 240 13.27 -0.97 6.63
N PHE A 241 12.19 -0.71 5.90
CA PHE A 241 12.20 -0.76 4.45
C PHE A 241 12.79 0.54 3.93
N ARG A 242 13.77 0.44 3.04
CA ARG A 242 14.24 1.59 2.28
C ARG A 242 13.17 1.93 1.24
N VAL A 243 12.58 3.12 1.35
CA VAL A 243 11.65 3.70 0.37
C VAL A 243 12.47 4.30 -0.76
N ASP A 244 12.14 3.99 -2.00
CA ASP A 244 12.72 4.66 -3.16
C ASP A 244 12.10 6.06 -3.30
N ASP A 245 12.93 7.09 -3.46
CA ASP A 245 12.51 8.51 -3.42
C ASP A 245 11.73 8.93 -4.68
N ASP A 246 11.71 8.08 -5.73
CA ASP A 246 11.17 8.40 -7.05
C ASP A 246 9.69 8.01 -7.21
N ILE A 247 8.87 8.25 -6.17
CA ILE A 247 7.43 7.99 -6.21
C ILE A 247 6.77 8.97 -7.18
N ARG A 248 6.27 8.45 -8.29
CA ARG A 248 5.46 9.18 -9.27
C ARG A 248 4.00 8.82 -9.10
N CYS A 249 3.14 9.83 -9.18
CA CYS A 249 1.70 9.66 -9.25
C CYS A 249 1.20 10.17 -10.60
N THR A 250 0.31 9.44 -11.26
CA THR A 250 -0.29 9.83 -12.53
C THR A 250 -1.80 9.83 -12.42
N LEU A 251 -2.45 10.65 -13.23
CA LEU A 251 -3.91 10.70 -13.30
C LEU A 251 -4.41 9.77 -14.41
N SER A 252 -5.36 8.88 -14.08
CA SER A 252 -6.06 8.08 -15.10
C SER A 252 -6.89 8.99 -16.01
N PRO A 253 -7.00 8.72 -17.32
CA PRO A 253 -7.85 9.49 -18.22
C PRO A 253 -9.32 9.59 -17.75
N ASP A 254 -9.79 8.56 -17.06
CA ASP A 254 -11.17 8.47 -16.55
C ASP A 254 -11.33 9.05 -15.13
N ALA A 255 -10.26 9.53 -14.50
CA ALA A 255 -10.31 9.99 -13.12
C ALA A 255 -11.27 11.17 -12.91
N HIS A 256 -11.47 11.98 -13.96
CA HIS A 256 -12.40 13.10 -13.98
C HIS A 256 -13.87 12.70 -14.18
N ALA A 257 -14.16 11.48 -14.61
CA ALA A 257 -15.53 11.07 -14.94
C ALA A 257 -16.48 11.14 -13.73
N GLY A 258 -15.95 11.15 -12.50
CA GLY A 258 -16.71 11.36 -11.28
C GLY A 258 -16.71 12.80 -10.74
N ALA A 259 -15.79 13.66 -11.20
CA ALA A 259 -15.55 14.99 -10.62
C ALA A 259 -16.45 16.09 -11.19
N SER A 260 -17.05 15.87 -12.35
CA SER A 260 -17.93 16.85 -13.00
C SER A 260 -19.40 16.50 -12.73
N PRO A 261 -20.12 17.20 -11.84
CA PRO A 261 -21.55 17.28 -12.00
C PRO A 261 -21.77 18.00 -13.33
N SER A 262 -22.23 17.30 -14.36
CA SER A 262 -22.50 17.95 -15.63
C SER A 262 -23.64 18.95 -15.40
N TRP A 263 -23.40 20.21 -15.74
CA TRP A 263 -24.42 21.26 -15.73
C TRP A 263 -25.65 20.89 -16.56
N GLU A 264 -25.46 20.03 -17.57
CA GLU A 264 -26.51 19.54 -18.46
C GLU A 264 -27.49 18.60 -17.74
N ASP A 265 -27.04 17.85 -16.72
CA ASP A 265 -27.90 16.92 -15.98
C ASP A 265 -28.77 17.63 -14.92
N LEU A 266 -28.30 18.74 -14.34
CA LEU A 266 -29.04 19.49 -13.31
C LEU A 266 -29.97 20.57 -13.88
N ALA A 267 -29.64 21.14 -15.04
CA ALA A 267 -30.49 22.14 -15.70
C ALA A 267 -31.72 21.53 -16.41
N GLY A 268 -31.78 20.19 -16.56
CA GLY A 268 -32.89 19.48 -17.20
C GLY A 268 -34.09 19.16 -16.30
N GLU A 269 -33.98 19.37 -14.98
CA GLU A 269 -35.00 18.98 -14.00
C GLU A 269 -35.67 20.15 -13.23
N VAL A 270 -35.48 21.41 -13.67
CA VAL A 270 -36.14 22.60 -13.07
C VAL A 270 -37.23 23.17 -13.96
#